data_AF-A0A957GK56-F1
#
_entry.id   AF-A0A957GK56-F1
#
_cell.length_a   1.000
_cell.length_b   1.000
_cell.length_c   1.000
_cell.angle_alpha   90.00
_cell.angle_beta   90.00
_cell.angle_gamma   90.00
#
_symmetry.space_group_name_H-M   'P 1'
#
loop_
_entity.id
_entity.type
_entity.pdbx_description
1 polymer ?
#
loop_
_entity_poly.entity_id
_entity_poly.type
_entity_poly.pdbx_seq_one_letter_code
_entity_poly.pdbx_strand_id
1 'polypeptide(L)'
;MNDPILAFLAQPENLPLALEIHQRVIQLREELHSTFWKSVKVELEQRLSNSPQSQDWELVDEATKAYNKDWASISLHPKLPNRLFLAPRLEQGTPRSGFRLYAGMKWSKEQQKGLPDMLQTLALEKALREHGFRQTPWWIGVKDLPLWIRKDDFLIKMANEQASFIVEMADNFWSLFREHEKLLVAANEELAGG
;
A
#
# COMPACT_ATOMS: atom_id res chain seq x y z
N MET A 1 8.63 31.41 23.10
CA MET A 1 8.49 30.04 23.62
C MET A 1 9.88 29.42 23.63
N ASN A 2 10.44 29.17 24.82
CA ASN A 2 11.70 28.45 24.97
C ASN A 2 11.37 26.96 25.11
N ASP A 3 11.52 26.20 24.02
CA ASP A 3 11.52 24.75 24.09
C ASP A 3 12.81 24.32 24.82
N PRO A 4 12.71 23.73 26.03
CA PRO A 4 13.88 23.37 26.83
C PRO A 4 14.74 22.29 26.17
N ILE A 5 14.15 21.43 25.32
CA ILE A 5 14.88 20.40 24.57
C ILE A 5 15.70 21.08 23.48
N LEU A 6 15.10 22.02 22.74
CA LEU A 6 15.82 22.77 21.72
C LEU A 6 16.94 23.62 22.34
N ALA A 7 16.68 24.26 23.48
CA ALA A 7 17.70 25.04 24.20
C ALA A 7 18.88 24.18 24.64
N PHE A 8 18.63 22.96 25.13
CA PHE A 8 19.67 21.99 25.48
C PHE A 8 20.48 21.55 24.25
N LEU A 9 19.80 21.12 23.18
CA LEU A 9 20.46 20.64 21.95
C LEU A 9 21.22 21.73 21.18
N ALA A 10 20.83 23.00 21.34
CA ALA A 10 21.48 24.14 20.68
C ALA A 10 22.77 24.61 21.38
N GLN A 11 23.10 24.11 22.57
CA GLN A 11 24.37 24.41 23.22
C GLN A 11 25.55 23.83 22.40
N PRO A 12 26.64 24.58 22.17
CA PRO A 12 27.77 24.11 21.35
C PRO A 12 28.33 22.74 21.76
N GLU A 13 28.40 22.47 23.06
CA GLU A 13 28.83 21.20 23.64
C GLU A 13 27.90 20.02 23.34
N ASN A 14 26.61 20.29 23.09
CA ASN A 14 25.59 19.28 22.80
C ASN A 14 25.32 19.10 21.30
N LEU A 15 25.87 19.97 20.44
CA LEU A 15 25.66 19.89 18.99
C LEU A 15 26.07 18.53 18.39
N PRO A 16 27.20 17.90 18.75
CA PRO A 16 27.54 16.56 18.25
C PRO A 16 26.47 15.52 18.59
N LEU A 17 25.92 15.56 19.81
CA LEU A 17 24.83 14.69 20.26
C LEU A 17 23.55 14.96 19.46
N ALA A 18 23.21 16.23 19.22
CA ALA A 18 22.04 16.60 18.42
C ALA A 18 22.12 16.05 17.00
N LEU A 19 23.30 16.14 16.36
CA LEU A 19 23.54 15.59 15.03
C LEU A 19 23.47 14.06 15.01
N GLU A 20 24.00 13.38 16.04
CA GLU A 20 23.88 11.93 16.16
C GLU A 20 22.42 11.50 16.33
N ILE A 21 21.68 12.13 17.26
CA ILE A 21 20.25 11.86 17.46
C ILE A 21 19.49 12.01 16.14
N HIS A 22 19.75 13.09 15.40
CA HIS A 22 19.11 13.31 14.10
C HIS A 22 19.35 12.15 13.12
N GLN A 23 20.60 11.68 13.01
CA GLN A 23 20.94 10.53 12.15
C GLN A 23 20.25 9.24 12.63
N ARG A 24 20.22 8.98 13.94
CA ARG A 24 19.54 7.81 14.51
C ARG A 24 18.04 7.83 14.28
N VAL A 25 17.41 9.01 14.36
CA VAL A 25 15.97 9.16 14.06
C VAL A 25 15.68 8.88 12.58
N ILE A 26 16.56 9.28 11.66
CA ILE A 26 16.41 8.93 10.24
C ILE A 26 16.49 7.42 10.05
N GLN A 27 17.48 6.76 10.64
CA GLN A 27 17.64 5.30 10.56
C GLN A 27 16.41 4.57 11.13
N LEU A 28 15.95 4.98 12.31
CA LEU A 28 14.76 4.41 12.94
C LEU A 28 13.52 4.54 12.04
N ARG A 29 13.34 5.69 11.38
CA ARG A 29 12.24 5.90 10.43
C ARG A 29 12.29 4.92 9.26
N GLU A 30 13.46 4.69 8.70
CA GLU A 30 13.67 3.73 7.61
C GLU A 30 13.42 2.28 8.07
N GLU A 31 13.87 1.93 9.27
CA GLU A 31 13.67 0.61 9.87
C GLU A 31 12.19 0.32 10.14
N LEU A 32 11.47 1.26 10.77
CA LEU A 32 10.03 1.11 11.03
C LEU A 32 9.22 1.02 9.74
N HIS A 33 9.58 1.82 8.73
CA HIS A 33 8.96 1.74 7.41
C HIS A 33 9.19 0.39 6.72
N SER A 34 10.43 -0.10 6.75
CA SER A 34 10.78 -1.41 6.19
C SER A 34 10.08 -2.55 6.93
N THR A 35 10.02 -2.45 8.25
CA THR A 35 9.33 -3.40 9.13
C THR A 35 7.85 -3.44 8.83
N PHE A 36 7.21 -2.29 8.62
CA PHE A 36 5.81 -2.19 8.25
C PHE A 36 5.50 -3.03 7.01
N TRP A 37 6.15 -2.75 5.89
CA TRP A 37 5.83 -3.44 4.64
C TRP A 37 6.14 -4.94 4.68
N LYS A 38 7.27 -5.33 5.29
CA LYS A 38 7.59 -6.75 5.49
C LYS A 38 6.53 -7.46 6.32
N SER A 39 6.08 -6.84 7.40
CA SER A 39 5.11 -7.45 8.31
C SER A 39 3.72 -7.54 7.65
N VAL A 40 3.28 -6.50 6.94
CA VAL A 40 2.03 -6.55 6.15
C VAL A 40 2.11 -7.64 5.09
N LYS A 41 3.24 -7.75 4.38
CA LYS A 41 3.45 -8.80 3.38
C LYS A 41 3.30 -10.19 3.99
N VAL A 42 4.01 -10.48 5.08
CA VAL A 42 3.95 -11.78 5.77
C VAL A 42 2.52 -12.12 6.20
N GLU A 43 1.81 -11.16 6.80
CA GLU A 43 0.42 -11.34 7.20
C GLU A 43 -0.50 -11.65 6.00
N LEU A 44 -0.29 -10.97 4.86
CA LEU A 44 -1.04 -11.22 3.62
C LEU A 44 -0.68 -12.55 2.95
N GLU A 45 0.59 -12.96 2.97
CA GLU A 45 1.05 -14.28 2.51
C GLU A 45 0.39 -15.40 3.33
N GLN A 46 0.33 -15.22 4.65
CA GLN A 46 -0.33 -16.16 5.56
C GLN A 46 -1.83 -16.28 5.26
N ARG A 47 -2.52 -15.16 5.02
CA ARG A 47 -3.94 -15.14 4.64
C ARG A 47 -4.18 -15.80 3.30
N LEU A 48 -3.36 -15.46 2.29
CA LEU A 48 -3.48 -16.02 0.96
C LEU A 48 -3.28 -17.54 1.02
N SER A 49 -2.19 -18.02 1.60
CA SER A 49 -1.88 -19.46 1.71
C SER A 49 -2.96 -20.28 2.43
N ASN A 50 -3.63 -19.69 3.43
CA ASN A 50 -4.74 -20.32 4.14
C ASN A 50 -6.10 -20.20 3.42
N SER A 51 -6.15 -19.57 2.24
CA SER A 51 -7.37 -19.33 1.49
C SER A 51 -7.45 -20.18 0.21
N PRO A 52 -8.65 -20.49 -0.31
CA PRO A 52 -8.80 -21.15 -1.61
C PRO A 52 -8.17 -20.35 -2.76
N GLN A 53 -8.08 -19.03 -2.62
CA GLN A 53 -7.51 -18.12 -3.63
C GLN A 53 -6.02 -18.34 -3.86
N SER A 54 -5.32 -19.06 -2.98
CA SER A 54 -3.91 -19.42 -3.18
C SER A 54 -3.65 -20.22 -4.45
N GLN A 55 -4.68 -20.86 -5.03
CA GLN A 55 -4.58 -21.56 -6.31
C GLN A 55 -4.44 -20.57 -7.46
N ASP A 56 -5.29 -19.55 -7.51
CA ASP A 56 -5.46 -18.66 -8.67
C ASP A 56 -4.81 -17.28 -8.48
N TRP A 57 -4.37 -16.94 -7.27
CA TRP A 57 -3.80 -15.64 -6.93
C TRP A 57 -2.42 -15.78 -6.29
N GLU A 58 -1.58 -14.78 -6.51
CA GLU A 58 -0.26 -14.65 -5.90
C GLU A 58 -0.06 -13.25 -5.33
N LEU A 59 0.68 -13.16 -4.23
CA LEU A 59 1.08 -11.88 -3.66
C LEU A 59 2.36 -11.41 -4.36
N VAL A 60 2.32 -10.21 -4.94
CA VAL A 60 3.46 -9.61 -5.62
C VAL A 60 3.89 -8.36 -4.87
N ASP A 61 5.17 -8.35 -4.51
CA ASP A 61 5.85 -7.26 -3.83
C ASP A 61 6.72 -6.51 -4.85
N GLU A 62 6.36 -5.26 -5.13
CA GLU A 62 7.03 -4.45 -6.15
C GLU A 62 8.02 -3.45 -5.52
N ALA A 63 8.69 -3.80 -4.41
CA ALA A 63 9.72 -2.93 -3.85
C ALA A 63 10.95 -2.81 -4.78
N THR A 64 11.35 -1.58 -5.15
CA THR A 64 12.35 -1.34 -6.20
C THR A 64 13.81 -1.65 -5.84
N LYS A 65 14.14 -2.09 -4.62
CA LYS A 65 15.47 -2.60 -4.19
C LYS A 65 15.54 -2.89 -2.67
N ALA A 66 14.67 -2.26 -1.91
CA ALA A 66 14.33 -2.50 -0.50
C ALA A 66 13.23 -1.48 -0.15
N TYR A 67 12.43 -1.73 0.89
CA TYR A 67 11.44 -0.77 1.40
C TYR A 67 12.03 0.56 1.91
N ASN A 68 13.32 0.81 1.67
CA ASN A 68 14.03 2.04 2.01
C ASN A 68 13.92 3.12 0.93
N LYS A 69 13.39 2.81 -0.26
CA LYS A 69 13.25 3.76 -1.38
C LYS A 69 11.82 4.22 -1.53
N ASP A 70 11.67 5.40 -2.12
CA ASP A 70 10.49 6.29 -2.10
C ASP A 70 9.17 5.70 -2.61
N TRP A 71 9.15 4.42 -2.92
CA TRP A 71 8.00 3.71 -3.44
C TRP A 71 8.02 2.23 -3.07
N ALA A 72 6.85 1.73 -2.64
CA ALA A 72 6.61 0.37 -2.21
C ALA A 72 5.13 0.06 -2.42
N SER A 73 4.85 -1.18 -2.80
CA SER A 73 3.49 -1.65 -2.96
C SER A 73 3.42 -3.15 -2.86
N ILE A 74 2.27 -3.63 -2.40
CA ILE A 74 1.89 -5.02 -2.38
C ILE A 74 0.62 -5.16 -3.20
N SER A 75 0.60 -6.12 -4.12
CA SER A 75 -0.55 -6.41 -4.98
C SER A 75 -0.93 -7.88 -4.88
N LEU A 76 -2.21 -8.20 -5.07
CA LEU A 76 -2.69 -9.58 -5.31
C LEU A 76 -2.91 -9.76 -6.80
N HIS A 77 -2.01 -10.49 -7.47
CA HIS A 77 -2.11 -10.72 -8.90
C HIS A 77 -2.84 -12.03 -9.19
N PRO A 78 -3.70 -12.07 -10.21
CA PRO A 78 -4.21 -13.35 -10.70
C PRO A 78 -3.08 -14.07 -11.45
N LYS A 79 -2.97 -15.40 -11.26
CA LYS A 79 -1.99 -16.26 -11.94
C LYS A 79 -2.42 -16.53 -13.38
N LEU A 80 -2.51 -15.47 -14.18
CA LEU A 80 -2.88 -15.51 -15.58
C LEU A 80 -1.63 -15.38 -16.46
N PRO A 81 -1.55 -16.10 -17.59
CA PRO A 81 -0.33 -16.25 -18.40
C PRO A 81 0.14 -14.99 -19.20
N ASN A 82 -0.17 -13.77 -18.73
CA ASN A 82 0.13 -12.44 -19.33
C ASN A 82 -0.96 -11.83 -20.21
N ARG A 83 -2.03 -11.38 -19.56
CA ARG A 83 -2.96 -10.40 -20.15
C ARG A 83 -3.02 -9.14 -19.30
N LEU A 84 -3.55 -8.07 -19.86
CA LEU A 84 -3.98 -6.92 -19.06
C LEU A 84 -4.92 -7.44 -17.96
N PHE A 85 -4.72 -7.03 -16.71
CA PHE A 85 -5.54 -7.46 -15.60
C PHE A 85 -5.71 -6.33 -14.59
N LEU A 86 -6.69 -6.49 -13.71
CA LEU A 86 -6.92 -5.70 -12.53
C LEU A 86 -6.47 -6.49 -11.30
N ALA A 87 -5.84 -5.80 -10.36
CA ALA A 87 -5.36 -6.37 -9.11
C ALA A 87 -5.66 -5.43 -7.93
N PRO A 88 -6.05 -5.96 -6.76
CA PRO A 88 -6.04 -5.20 -5.52
C PRO A 88 -4.60 -4.81 -5.21
N ARG A 89 -4.39 -3.56 -4.80
CA ARG A 89 -3.06 -3.03 -4.50
C ARG A 89 -3.08 -2.06 -3.32
N LEU A 90 -2.12 -2.24 -2.42
CA LEU A 90 -1.73 -1.31 -1.36
C LEU A 90 -0.42 -0.64 -1.79
N GLU A 91 -0.39 0.69 -1.88
CA GLU A 91 0.73 1.44 -2.44
C GLU A 91 1.05 2.68 -1.59
N GLN A 92 2.34 2.97 -1.37
CA GLN A 92 2.76 4.28 -0.87
C GLN A 92 2.92 5.29 -2.00
N GLY A 93 2.47 6.51 -1.72
CA GLY A 93 2.76 7.67 -2.53
C GLY A 93 4.20 8.16 -2.43
N THR A 94 4.51 9.12 -3.29
CA THR A 94 5.84 9.75 -3.40
C THR A 94 6.08 10.79 -2.30
N PRO A 95 7.30 11.36 -2.18
CA PRO A 95 7.56 12.47 -1.25
C PRO A 95 6.60 13.66 -1.43
N ARG A 96 6.16 13.95 -2.65
CA ARG A 96 5.20 15.03 -2.94
C ARG A 96 3.82 14.81 -2.30
N SER A 97 3.44 13.55 -2.10
CA SER A 97 2.21 13.17 -1.40
C SER A 97 2.38 13.02 0.11
N GLY A 98 3.60 13.24 0.62
CA GLY A 98 3.97 12.98 2.01
C GLY A 98 4.00 11.50 2.37
N PHE A 99 4.20 10.59 1.40
CA PHE A 99 4.19 9.13 1.60
C PHE A 99 2.85 8.62 2.18
N ARG A 100 1.73 9.15 1.65
CA ARG A 100 0.38 8.66 1.99
C ARG A 100 0.19 7.24 1.46
N LEU A 101 -0.55 6.41 2.19
CA LEU A 101 -0.98 5.09 1.70
C LEU A 101 -2.26 5.17 0.89
N TYR A 102 -2.31 4.35 -0.16
CA TYR A 102 -3.46 4.18 -1.03
C TYR A 102 -3.82 2.70 -1.13
N ALA A 103 -5.11 2.38 -1.17
CA ALA A 103 -5.59 1.04 -1.47
C ALA A 103 -6.68 1.09 -2.54
N GLY A 104 -6.74 0.07 -3.39
CA GLY A 104 -7.71 0.04 -4.48
C GLY A 104 -7.48 -1.08 -5.49
N MET A 105 -8.18 -0.98 -6.61
CA MET A 105 -8.00 -1.85 -7.77
C MET A 105 -7.22 -1.10 -8.85
N LYS A 106 -6.08 -1.64 -9.24
CA LYS A 106 -5.15 -1.03 -10.21
C LYS A 106 -5.01 -1.90 -11.45
N TRP A 107 -4.87 -1.26 -12.60
CA TRP A 107 -4.49 -1.93 -13.83
C TRP A 107 -3.04 -2.42 -13.76
N SER A 108 -2.77 -3.60 -14.33
CA SER A 108 -1.41 -4.16 -14.42
C SER A 108 -0.49 -3.34 -15.34
N LYS A 109 -1.06 -2.56 -16.25
CA LYS A 109 -0.38 -1.60 -17.13
C LYS A 109 -1.26 -0.36 -17.29
N GLU A 110 -0.66 0.78 -17.64
CA GLU A 110 -1.46 1.98 -17.92
C GLU A 110 -2.51 1.68 -18.98
N GLN A 111 -3.74 2.11 -18.75
CA GLN A 111 -4.78 1.98 -19.73
C GLN A 111 -4.39 2.80 -20.97
N GLN A 112 -4.12 2.12 -22.10
CA GLN A 112 -4.07 2.81 -23.38
C GLN A 112 -5.48 3.30 -23.70
N LYS A 113 -5.61 4.54 -24.20
CA LYS A 113 -6.90 5.08 -24.66
C LYS A 113 -7.54 4.08 -25.62
N GLY A 114 -8.77 3.65 -25.33
CA GLY A 114 -9.56 2.80 -26.21
C GLY A 114 -9.76 1.35 -25.78
N LEU A 115 -9.59 0.99 -24.50
CA LEU A 115 -10.25 -0.25 -24.04
C LEU A 115 -11.77 -0.04 -24.22
N PRO A 116 -12.46 -0.93 -24.95
CA PRO A 116 -13.91 -0.86 -25.06
C PRO A 116 -14.55 -0.94 -23.68
N ASP A 117 -15.74 -0.34 -23.54
CA ASP A 117 -16.59 -0.39 -22.34
C ASP A 117 -16.95 -1.84 -22.00
N MET A 118 -16.03 -2.51 -21.30
CA MET A 118 -16.12 -3.88 -20.85
C MET A 118 -17.10 -3.96 -19.68
N LEU A 119 -18.13 -4.80 -19.81
CA LEU A 119 -19.30 -4.77 -18.94
C LEU A 119 -18.92 -5.10 -17.48
N GLN A 120 -18.04 -6.09 -17.28
CA GLN A 120 -17.62 -6.52 -15.95
C GLN A 120 -16.65 -5.51 -15.33
N THR A 121 -15.80 -4.90 -16.16
CA THR A 121 -14.93 -3.80 -15.75
C THR A 121 -15.75 -2.61 -15.23
N LEU A 122 -16.79 -2.19 -15.98
CA LEU A 122 -17.70 -1.12 -15.57
C LEU A 122 -18.52 -1.48 -14.32
N ALA A 123 -18.90 -2.74 -14.17
CA ALA A 123 -19.60 -3.21 -12.97
C ALA A 123 -18.71 -3.11 -11.71
N LEU A 124 -17.45 -3.55 -11.81
CA LEU A 124 -16.47 -3.39 -10.73
C LEU A 124 -16.21 -1.92 -10.41
N GLU A 125 -16.02 -1.10 -11.43
CA GLU A 125 -15.85 0.35 -11.30
C GLU A 125 -17.01 0.99 -10.53
N LYS A 126 -18.24 0.67 -10.95
CA LYS A 126 -19.46 1.19 -10.31
C LYS A 126 -19.53 0.77 -8.84
N ALA A 127 -19.26 -0.49 -8.54
CA ALA A 127 -19.25 -1.01 -7.17
C ALA A 127 -18.22 -0.27 -6.30
N LEU A 128 -17.00 -0.07 -6.80
CA LEU A 128 -15.96 0.68 -6.10
C LEU A 128 -16.38 2.14 -5.86
N ARG A 129 -16.98 2.79 -6.86
CA ARG A 129 -17.45 4.18 -6.72
C ARG A 129 -18.55 4.33 -5.67
N GLU A 130 -19.48 3.36 -5.58
CA GLU A 130 -20.52 3.33 -4.55
C GLU A 130 -19.93 3.23 -3.13
N HIS A 131 -18.73 2.67 -2.98
CA HIS A 131 -17.97 2.62 -1.73
C HIS A 131 -16.99 3.81 -1.54
N GLY A 132 -17.11 4.84 -2.39
CA GLY A 132 -16.35 6.09 -2.27
C GLY A 132 -14.93 6.05 -2.85
N PHE A 133 -14.62 5.05 -3.69
CA PHE A 133 -13.34 5.03 -4.41
C PHE A 133 -13.38 6.00 -5.59
N ARG A 134 -12.25 6.66 -5.86
CA ARG A 134 -12.05 7.58 -7.00
C ARG A 134 -11.30 6.88 -8.14
N GLN A 135 -11.57 7.28 -9.37
CA GLN A 135 -10.86 6.76 -10.54
C GLN A 135 -9.67 7.62 -10.93
N THR A 136 -8.69 6.97 -11.56
CA THR A 136 -7.55 7.60 -12.24
C THR A 136 -7.13 6.72 -13.44
N PRO A 137 -6.25 7.18 -14.34
CA PRO A 137 -5.78 6.36 -15.47
C PRO A 137 -5.16 5.00 -15.08
N TRP A 138 -4.63 4.89 -13.87
CA TRP A 138 -4.02 3.67 -13.35
C TRP A 138 -4.95 2.86 -12.44
N TRP A 139 -5.98 3.49 -11.88
CA TRP A 139 -6.83 2.91 -10.85
C TRP A 139 -8.30 2.99 -11.26
N ILE A 140 -8.94 1.84 -11.42
CA ILE A 140 -10.39 1.75 -11.62
C ILE A 140 -11.16 2.14 -10.35
N GLY A 141 -10.51 2.03 -9.20
CA GLY A 141 -10.94 2.64 -7.95
C GLY A 141 -9.79 2.68 -6.97
N VAL A 142 -9.49 3.86 -6.43
CA VAL A 142 -8.50 4.06 -5.36
C VAL A 142 -9.10 4.86 -4.22
N LYS A 143 -8.69 4.55 -2.99
CA LYS A 143 -9.03 5.31 -1.81
C LYS A 143 -7.74 5.66 -1.05
N ASP A 144 -7.73 6.87 -0.54
CA ASP A 144 -6.66 7.32 0.34
C ASP A 144 -6.90 6.72 1.73
N LEU A 145 -5.89 6.03 2.26
CA LEU A 145 -5.91 5.61 3.65
C LEU A 145 -5.51 6.81 4.52
N PRO A 146 -6.06 6.95 5.75
CA PRO A 146 -5.72 8.04 6.66
C PRO A 146 -4.34 7.84 7.31
N LEU A 147 -3.36 7.36 6.54
CA LEU A 147 -2.03 6.94 6.99
C LEU A 147 -0.95 7.54 6.11
N TRP A 148 0.07 8.10 6.77
CA TRP A 148 1.27 8.64 6.15
C TRP A 148 2.47 8.01 6.83
N ILE A 149 3.16 7.13 6.11
CA ILE A 149 4.17 6.23 6.68
C ILE A 149 5.34 6.96 7.34
N ARG A 150 5.66 8.18 6.89
CA ARG A 150 6.77 8.97 7.43
C ARG A 150 6.37 10.01 8.47
N LYS A 151 5.10 10.06 8.89
CA LYS A 151 4.64 10.98 9.95
C LYS A 151 4.84 10.36 11.32
N ASP A 152 5.04 11.21 12.32
CA ASP A 152 5.34 10.79 13.69
C ASP A 152 4.24 9.89 14.28
N ASP A 153 2.95 10.20 14.04
CA ASP A 153 1.84 9.35 14.52
C ASP A 153 1.91 7.90 13.99
N PHE A 154 2.32 7.72 12.73
CA PHE A 154 2.49 6.39 12.15
C PHE A 154 3.66 5.66 12.81
N LEU A 155 4.78 6.35 13.05
CA LEU A 155 5.97 5.78 13.67
C LEU A 155 5.70 5.40 15.13
N ILE A 156 4.97 6.25 15.86
CA ILE A 156 4.52 6.00 17.23
C ILE A 156 3.59 4.78 17.26
N LYS A 157 2.61 4.70 16.36
CA LYS A 157 1.72 3.53 16.25
C LYS A 157 2.50 2.25 15.92
N MET A 158 3.45 2.32 14.98
CA MET A 158 4.33 1.19 14.67
C MET A 158 5.20 0.76 15.85
N ALA A 159 5.71 1.69 16.66
CA ALA A 159 6.56 1.37 17.80
C ALA A 159 5.77 0.76 18.99
N ASN A 160 4.53 1.20 19.20
CA ASN A 160 3.74 0.82 20.38
C ASN A 160 2.74 -0.31 20.11
N GLU A 161 2.24 -0.42 18.87
CA GLU A 161 1.08 -1.25 18.51
C GLU A 161 1.34 -2.07 17.24
N GLN A 162 2.60 -2.43 16.98
CA GLN A 162 3.00 -3.06 15.71
C GLN A 162 2.08 -4.21 15.30
N ALA A 163 1.92 -5.23 16.14
CA ALA A 163 1.21 -6.44 15.78
C ALA A 163 -0.26 -6.17 15.40
N SER A 164 -1.00 -5.45 16.24
CA SER A 164 -2.41 -5.10 15.98
C SER A 164 -2.55 -4.19 14.77
N PHE A 165 -1.64 -3.23 14.59
CA PHE A 165 -1.68 -2.32 13.45
C PHE A 165 -1.40 -3.04 12.11
N ILE A 166 -0.46 -3.98 12.10
CA ILE A 166 -0.18 -4.80 10.91
C ILE A 166 -1.39 -5.68 10.54
N VAL A 167 -2.01 -6.32 11.54
CA VAL A 167 -3.23 -7.12 11.33
C VAL A 167 -4.37 -6.26 10.79
N GLU A 168 -4.63 -5.10 11.39
CA GLU A 168 -5.64 -4.13 10.94
C GLU A 168 -5.42 -3.73 9.47
N MET A 169 -4.17 -3.48 9.08
CA MET A 169 -3.83 -3.10 7.71
C MET A 169 -4.01 -4.24 6.71
N ALA A 170 -3.63 -5.45 7.09
CA ALA A 170 -3.86 -6.63 6.29
C ALA A 170 -5.36 -6.96 6.18
N ASP A 171 -6.14 -6.80 7.25
CA ASP A 171 -7.60 -6.95 7.26
C ASP A 171 -8.27 -5.98 6.30
N ASN A 172 -7.91 -4.71 6.34
CA ASN A 172 -8.46 -3.69 5.46
C ASN A 172 -8.18 -4.00 3.98
N PHE A 173 -6.94 -4.37 3.66
CA PHE A 173 -6.56 -4.74 2.29
C PHE A 173 -7.23 -6.05 1.84
N TRP A 174 -7.26 -7.07 2.69
CA TRP A 174 -7.87 -8.35 2.38
C TRP A 174 -9.38 -8.25 2.21
N SER A 175 -10.05 -7.43 3.02
CA SER A 175 -11.50 -7.19 2.93
C SER A 175 -11.84 -6.53 1.58
N LEU A 176 -11.05 -5.55 1.14
CA LEU A 176 -11.21 -4.95 -0.20
C LEU A 176 -11.20 -6.01 -1.31
N PHE A 177 -10.25 -6.96 -1.25
CA PHE A 177 -10.18 -8.06 -2.21
C PHE A 177 -11.41 -8.97 -2.11
N ARG A 178 -11.76 -9.42 -0.91
CA ARG A 178 -12.86 -10.37 -0.67
C ARG A 178 -14.23 -9.83 -1.06
N GLU A 179 -14.48 -8.55 -0.77
CA GLU A 179 -15.75 -7.88 -1.10
C GLU A 179 -15.97 -7.78 -2.61
N HIS A 180 -14.90 -7.62 -3.38
CA HIS A 180 -14.96 -7.39 -4.83
C HIS A 180 -14.49 -8.59 -5.66
N GLU A 181 -14.15 -9.71 -5.01
CA GLU A 181 -13.50 -10.88 -5.62
C GLU A 181 -14.23 -11.35 -6.88
N LYS A 182 -15.55 -11.56 -6.78
CA LYS A 182 -16.35 -12.07 -7.91
C LYS A 182 -16.35 -11.14 -9.12
N LEU A 183 -16.51 -9.83 -8.87
CA LEU A 183 -16.51 -8.82 -9.93
C LEU A 183 -15.10 -8.69 -10.54
N LEU A 184 -14.08 -8.80 -9.71
CA LEU A 184 -12.68 -8.75 -10.13
C LEU A 184 -12.30 -9.96 -10.99
N VAL A 185 -12.72 -11.17 -10.61
CA VAL A 185 -12.54 -12.38 -11.41
C VAL A 185 -13.25 -12.24 -12.75
N ALA A 186 -14.53 -11.86 -12.76
CA ALA A 186 -15.28 -11.67 -13.99
C ALA A 186 -14.67 -10.60 -14.92
N ALA A 187 -14.17 -9.50 -14.35
CA ALA A 187 -13.47 -8.47 -15.11
C ALA A 187 -12.16 -9.01 -15.72
N ASN A 188 -11.38 -9.77 -14.95
CA ASN A 188 -10.15 -10.37 -15.43
C ASN A 188 -10.38 -11.48 -16.48
N GLU A 189 -11.48 -12.21 -16.38
CA GLU A 189 -11.92 -13.17 -17.41
C GLU A 189 -12.34 -12.46 -18.71
N GLU A 190 -13.08 -11.35 -18.62
CA GLU A 190 -13.46 -10.53 -19.77
C GLU A 190 -12.22 -9.93 -20.46
N LEU A 191 -11.28 -9.38 -19.67
CA LEU A 191 -9.99 -8.89 -20.15
C LEU A 191 -9.12 -10.00 -20.75
N ALA A 192 -9.36 -11.25 -20.35
CA ALA A 192 -8.70 -12.39 -20.93
C ALA A 192 -9.36 -12.85 -22.24
N GLY A 193 -10.69 -12.76 -22.35
CA GLY A 193 -11.44 -13.23 -23.52
C GLY A 193 -11.41 -12.29 -24.72
N GLY A 194 -11.16 -10.99 -24.51
CA GLY A 194 -11.02 -9.97 -25.56
C GLY A 194 -9.68 -9.98 -26.27
#